data_AF-A0A812SI17-F1
#
_entry.id   AF-A0A812SI17-F1
#
_cell.length_a   1.000
_cell.length_b   1.000
_cell.length_c   1.000
_cell.angle_alpha   90.00
_cell.angle_beta   90.00
_cell.angle_gamma   90.00
#
_symmetry.space_group_name_H-M   'P 1'
#
loop_
_entity.id
_entity.type
_entity.pdbx_description
1 polymer ?
#
loop_
_entity_poly.entity_id
_entity_poly.type
_entity_poly.pdbx_seq_one_letter_code
_entity_poly.pdbx_strand_id
1 'polypeptide(L)'
;MYSLCLCTDLARGPANSHVGRLLVPLRNCKFLTEIKAVNAGLYGEIPKVQNGEIHLQNLTFKYAAPLQLLDLSSNNITELWGVPVLPRIGRLQLRRNHVLKMRPGLLTEVVNSNIIIDLSETQLANKEEAAQLLARGALTSTAEPALRDEDLGFACKDIIGAVRVTPSKFLPDELCECLPGWHGRGARCQKCPPNTYNEEMGRRECSKCPDSSAAPEGSAKEADCQCAFGHLHHGKCECDQHEALQNATCTVCSKLHLNCSDKGSIASTAVPQLGYARLEALAEEARKCLPPAEGERCPGSQRCGAGYTGTLCSSCNDRFWARRGRCEPCAETSTTWIWSLGLLGVATLILGAFLVYRKMHEVQAKSLALRLIALQGPVLLQTAQLWGVLSRLGRAPSTQRQVEIPYLEGLQLTATQLQNSLNLQCNFHADTIRTLSALTSPLVPLVLLACCAALEPFQAGLGVSLAERVSMALKTLTFLFIGGASATAQLLSCQSTDGDGESLGDFAFRKSFQKLRCNDSSGLGVDVVGYSAAAAYGILIPLFLVPGLRV
;
A
#
# COMPACT_ATOMS: atom_id res chain seq x y z
N MET A 1 61.83 -75.21 9.40
CA MET A 1 60.60 -75.35 8.59
C MET A 1 60.49 -74.13 7.70
N TYR A 2 60.71 -74.30 6.41
CA TYR A 2 60.67 -73.25 5.39
C TYR A 2 59.22 -72.75 5.26
N SER A 3 58.92 -71.57 5.80
CA SER A 3 57.62 -70.94 5.62
C SER A 3 57.59 -70.38 4.20
N LEU A 4 56.80 -71.00 3.32
CA LEU A 4 56.54 -70.46 1.99
C LEU A 4 55.95 -69.05 2.15
N CYS A 5 56.68 -68.02 1.73
CA CYS A 5 56.16 -66.68 1.54
C CYS A 5 55.39 -66.65 0.21
N LEU A 6 54.25 -67.34 0.14
CA LEU A 6 53.29 -67.14 -0.95
C LEU A 6 52.62 -65.77 -0.78
N CYS A 7 52.37 -65.08 -1.89
CA CYS A 7 51.56 -63.86 -1.94
C CYS A 7 50.30 -64.04 -1.08
N THR A 8 50.22 -63.33 0.04
CA THR A 8 49.07 -63.42 0.95
C THR A 8 48.03 -62.40 0.49
N ASP A 9 47.33 -62.76 -0.59
CA ASP A 9 46.02 -62.19 -0.85
C ASP A 9 45.02 -62.86 0.12
N LEU A 10 44.79 -62.18 1.24
CA LEU A 10 43.82 -62.57 2.28
C LEU A 10 42.46 -61.91 2.03
N ALA A 11 42.24 -61.24 0.90
CA ALA A 11 41.10 -60.37 0.63
C ALA A 11 39.71 -61.06 0.60
N ARG A 12 39.63 -62.36 0.92
CA ARG A 12 38.37 -63.14 0.92
C ARG A 12 38.22 -64.11 2.09
N GLY A 13 39.13 -64.12 3.07
CA GLY A 13 39.05 -65.00 4.24
C GLY A 13 38.88 -64.21 5.56
N PRO A 14 38.00 -64.61 6.49
CA PRO A 14 37.85 -63.94 7.77
C PRO A 14 39.06 -64.28 8.66
N ALA A 15 40.08 -63.41 8.64
CA ALA A 15 41.21 -63.50 9.56
C ALA A 15 40.77 -63.20 11.00
N ASN A 16 39.80 -62.28 11.18
CA ASN A 16 39.20 -61.90 12.46
C ASN A 16 40.24 -61.75 13.58
N SER A 17 41.31 -60.99 13.30
CA SER A 17 42.46 -60.91 14.19
C SER A 17 43.01 -59.50 14.29
N HIS A 18 43.81 -59.26 15.33
CA HIS A 18 44.49 -57.99 15.51
C HIS A 18 45.46 -57.73 14.34
N VAL A 19 45.38 -56.55 13.72
CA VAL A 19 46.18 -56.18 12.52
C VAL A 19 47.69 -56.36 12.74
N GLY A 20 48.17 -56.13 13.95
CA GLY A 20 49.56 -56.39 14.32
C GLY A 20 50.05 -57.82 14.04
N ARG A 21 49.19 -58.84 14.18
CA ARG A 21 49.56 -60.24 13.91
C ARG A 21 49.83 -60.49 12.42
N LEU A 22 49.17 -59.73 11.53
CA LEU A 22 49.39 -59.79 10.08
C LEU A 22 50.80 -59.33 9.69
N LEU A 23 51.44 -58.51 10.54
CA LEU A 23 52.77 -57.98 10.26
C LEU A 23 53.90 -58.90 10.73
N VAL A 24 53.63 -59.90 11.59
CA VAL A 24 54.64 -60.86 12.09
C VAL A 24 55.34 -61.64 10.97
N PRO A 25 54.65 -62.13 9.90
CA PRO A 25 55.29 -62.80 8.77
C PRO A 25 56.35 -61.95 8.04
N LEU A 26 56.30 -60.62 8.14
CA LEU A 26 57.30 -59.71 7.54
C LEU A 26 58.71 -59.89 8.11
N ARG A 27 58.84 -60.52 9.28
CA ARG A 27 60.13 -60.87 9.89
C ARG A 27 60.94 -61.82 9.01
N ASN A 28 60.29 -62.77 8.35
CA ASN A 28 60.95 -63.89 7.69
C ASN A 28 60.87 -63.82 6.16
N CYS A 29 60.01 -62.97 5.60
CA CYS A 29 59.81 -62.85 4.16
C CYS A 29 60.62 -61.70 3.55
N LYS A 30 61.70 -62.00 2.81
CA LYS A 30 62.55 -60.99 2.15
C LYS A 30 62.02 -60.45 0.82
N PHE A 31 61.08 -61.16 0.20
CA PHE A 31 60.59 -60.86 -1.15
C PHE A 31 59.14 -60.38 -1.20
N LEU A 32 58.49 -60.19 -0.04
CA LEU A 32 57.09 -59.79 0.01
C LEU A 32 56.97 -58.29 -0.30
N THR A 33 56.34 -57.97 -1.43
CA THR A 33 56.14 -56.60 -1.91
C THR A 33 54.72 -56.09 -1.67
N GLU A 34 53.72 -56.97 -1.60
CA GLU A 34 52.32 -56.60 -1.41
C GLU A 34 51.64 -57.48 -0.35
N ILE A 35 50.81 -56.87 0.49
CA ILE A 35 49.86 -57.55 1.37
C ILE A 35 48.47 -56.95 1.10
N LYS A 36 47.48 -57.80 0.80
CA LYS A 36 46.08 -57.40 0.62
C LYS A 36 45.21 -58.19 1.57
N ALA A 37 44.65 -57.52 2.58
CA ALA A 37 43.76 -58.11 3.56
C ALA A 37 42.48 -57.26 3.66
N VAL A 38 41.82 -57.07 2.52
CA VAL A 38 40.57 -56.32 2.42
C VAL A 38 39.43 -57.12 3.02
N ASN A 39 38.58 -56.48 3.83
CA ASN A 39 37.40 -57.13 4.43
C ASN A 39 37.71 -58.46 5.14
N ALA A 40 38.85 -58.50 5.85
CA ALA A 40 39.33 -59.69 6.53
C ALA A 40 38.94 -59.72 8.03
N GLY A 41 38.13 -58.74 8.48
CA GLY A 41 37.74 -58.60 9.88
C GLY A 41 38.91 -58.21 10.79
N LEU A 42 39.92 -57.51 10.25
CA LEU A 42 41.06 -57.05 11.04
C LEU A 42 40.64 -55.88 11.94
N TYR A 43 41.23 -55.81 13.12
CA TYR A 43 40.94 -54.76 14.08
C TYR A 43 42.17 -54.31 14.89
N GLY A 44 42.03 -53.19 15.58
CA GLY A 44 43.03 -52.67 16.51
C GLY A 44 44.02 -51.70 15.86
N GLU A 45 45.24 -51.66 16.42
CA GLU A 45 46.24 -50.64 16.10
C GLU A 45 47.33 -51.17 15.17
N ILE A 46 47.71 -50.35 14.19
CA ILE A 46 48.92 -50.58 13.40
C ILE A 46 50.12 -50.15 14.26
N PRO A 47 51.01 -51.10 14.61
CA PRO A 47 52.10 -50.86 15.55
C PRO A 47 53.11 -49.86 15.03
N LYS A 48 53.85 -49.27 15.98
CA LYS A 48 54.92 -48.32 15.69
C LYS A 48 56.05 -48.98 14.92
N VAL A 49 56.54 -48.24 13.93
CA VAL A 49 57.68 -48.59 13.11
C VAL A 49 58.80 -47.60 13.41
N GLN A 50 59.88 -48.05 14.05
CA GLN A 50 61.05 -47.21 14.35
C GLN A 50 62.33 -47.87 13.82
N ASN A 51 63.13 -47.14 13.03
CA ASN A 51 64.44 -47.59 12.56
C ASN A 51 64.49 -48.97 11.87
N GLY A 52 63.41 -49.36 11.17
CA GLY A 52 63.36 -50.70 10.57
C GLY A 52 62.64 -51.74 11.41
N GLU A 53 62.27 -51.42 12.66
CA GLU A 53 61.74 -52.35 13.66
C GLU A 53 60.26 -52.11 13.95
N ILE A 54 59.47 -53.19 13.93
CA ILE A 54 58.08 -53.19 14.40
C ILE A 54 58.07 -53.60 15.87
N HIS A 55 57.42 -52.79 16.71
CA HIS A 55 57.18 -53.12 18.12
C HIS A 55 55.74 -53.61 18.31
N LEU A 56 55.58 -54.90 18.56
CA LEU A 56 54.30 -55.57 18.78
C LEU A 56 54.29 -56.26 20.14
N GLN A 57 53.64 -55.65 21.13
CA GLN A 57 53.59 -56.17 22.51
C GLN A 57 55.00 -56.46 23.04
N ASN A 58 55.41 -57.74 23.11
CA ASN A 58 56.73 -58.19 23.58
C ASN A 58 57.70 -58.59 22.44
N LEU A 59 57.34 -58.35 21.18
CA LEU A 59 58.13 -58.72 20.00
C LEU A 59 58.62 -57.47 19.28
N THR A 60 59.94 -57.34 19.17
CA THR A 60 60.61 -56.36 18.31
C THR A 60 61.29 -57.09 17.17
N PHE A 61 60.98 -56.75 15.92
CA PHE A 61 61.64 -57.37 14.76
C PHE A 61 61.84 -56.41 13.61
N LYS A 62 62.99 -56.56 12.91
CA LYS A 62 63.25 -55.85 11.67
C LYS A 62 62.47 -56.47 10.52
N TYR A 63 61.80 -55.66 9.71
CA TYR A 63 61.22 -56.14 8.46
C TYR A 63 62.33 -56.44 7.46
N ALA A 64 62.26 -57.63 6.86
CA ALA A 64 63.22 -58.07 5.84
C ALA A 64 62.72 -57.79 4.41
N ALA A 65 61.44 -57.40 4.26
CA ALA A 65 60.73 -57.28 2.98
C ALA A 65 60.63 -55.82 2.48
N PRO A 66 60.78 -55.57 1.17
CA PRO A 66 60.50 -54.28 0.55
C PRO A 66 59.01 -54.11 0.26
N LEU A 67 58.19 -53.94 1.31
CA LEU A 67 56.75 -53.79 1.17
C LEU A 67 56.41 -52.46 0.46
N GLN A 68 55.81 -52.58 -0.72
CA GLN A 68 55.35 -51.48 -1.59
C GLN A 68 53.85 -51.23 -1.46
N LEU A 69 53.03 -52.25 -1.15
CA LEU A 69 51.59 -52.08 -0.96
C LEU A 69 51.13 -52.81 0.30
N LEU A 70 50.42 -52.10 1.15
CA LEU A 70 49.64 -52.66 2.25
C LEU A 70 48.20 -52.21 2.11
N ASP A 71 47.32 -53.10 1.66
CA ASP A 71 45.88 -52.85 1.55
C ASP A 71 45.13 -53.52 2.71
N LEU A 72 44.58 -52.66 3.57
CA LEU A 72 43.81 -53.02 4.74
C LEU A 72 42.42 -52.37 4.69
N SER A 73 41.91 -52.13 3.48
CA SER A 73 40.61 -51.51 3.27
C SER A 73 39.47 -52.35 3.85
N SER A 74 38.36 -51.70 4.23
CA SER A 74 37.14 -52.35 4.73
C SER A 74 37.36 -53.23 5.98
N ASN A 75 38.16 -52.75 6.94
CA ASN A 75 38.40 -53.40 8.22
C ASN A 75 37.96 -52.49 9.38
N ASN A 76 38.29 -52.85 10.62
CA ASN A 76 38.02 -52.07 11.82
C ASN A 76 39.31 -51.59 12.51
N ILE A 77 40.23 -51.02 11.73
CA ILE A 77 41.49 -50.46 12.23
C ILE A 77 41.20 -49.11 12.89
N THR A 78 41.61 -48.97 14.14
CA THR A 78 41.25 -47.82 14.99
C THR A 78 42.40 -46.84 15.19
N GLU A 79 43.65 -47.29 15.15
CA GLU A 79 44.82 -46.43 15.36
C GLU A 79 45.97 -46.73 14.40
N LEU A 80 46.70 -45.68 14.03
CA LEU A 80 47.89 -45.72 13.18
C LEU A 80 49.07 -45.03 13.88
N TRP A 81 50.00 -45.82 14.40
CA TRP A 81 51.19 -45.31 15.10
C TRP A 81 52.38 -45.03 14.18
N GLY A 82 52.49 -45.75 13.08
CA GLY A 82 53.57 -45.60 12.10
C GLY A 82 53.15 -46.15 10.74
N VAL A 83 53.97 -45.90 9.72
CA VAL A 83 53.71 -46.42 8.38
C VAL A 83 54.55 -47.69 8.16
N PRO A 84 53.94 -48.88 8.02
CA PRO A 84 54.66 -50.15 7.86
C PRO A 84 55.13 -50.43 6.41
N VAL A 85 55.24 -49.41 5.55
CA VAL A 85 55.78 -49.53 4.18
C VAL A 85 57.13 -48.82 4.06
N LEU A 86 57.99 -49.29 3.15
CA LEU A 86 59.32 -48.70 2.95
C LEU A 86 59.27 -47.37 2.17
N PRO A 87 60.22 -46.43 2.41
CA PRO A 87 60.22 -45.08 1.82
C PRO A 87 60.53 -45.01 0.31
N ARG A 88 60.79 -46.13 -0.38
CA ARG A 88 61.18 -46.16 -1.81
C ARG A 88 60.00 -46.19 -2.80
N ILE A 89 58.80 -45.76 -2.38
CA ILE A 89 57.47 -45.82 -3.03
C ILE A 89 56.60 -46.90 -2.37
N GLY A 90 55.80 -46.47 -1.39
CA GLY A 90 54.88 -47.32 -0.64
C GLY A 90 53.44 -46.78 -0.68
N ARG A 91 52.45 -47.66 -0.85
CA ARG A 91 51.02 -47.35 -0.78
C ARG A 91 50.42 -48.03 0.44
N LEU A 92 49.75 -47.26 1.28
CA LEU A 92 48.97 -47.75 2.40
C LEU A 92 47.50 -47.46 2.15
N GLN A 93 46.68 -48.48 1.96
CA GLN A 93 45.24 -48.33 1.74
C GLN A 93 44.50 -48.70 3.02
N LEU A 94 43.81 -47.72 3.59
CA LEU A 94 43.04 -47.81 4.83
C LEU A 94 41.59 -47.37 4.59
N ARG A 95 41.10 -47.53 3.36
CA ARG A 95 39.75 -47.10 2.97
C ARG A 95 38.67 -47.80 3.77
N ARG A 96 37.52 -47.16 3.99
CA ARG A 96 36.35 -47.76 4.66
C ARG A 96 36.67 -48.40 6.01
N ASN A 97 37.61 -47.85 6.76
CA ASN A 97 37.74 -48.12 8.19
C ASN A 97 36.84 -47.13 8.95
N HIS A 98 36.38 -47.48 10.15
CA HIS A 98 35.34 -46.70 10.82
C HIS A 98 35.84 -45.32 11.28
N VAL A 99 36.59 -45.29 12.38
CA VAL A 99 37.20 -44.09 12.95
C VAL A 99 38.66 -44.40 13.22
N LEU A 100 39.57 -43.68 12.57
CA LEU A 100 41.01 -43.88 12.65
C LEU A 100 41.66 -42.71 13.39
N LYS A 101 42.46 -43.01 14.40
CA LYS A 101 43.31 -42.05 15.11
C LYS A 101 44.74 -42.16 14.61
N MET A 102 45.35 -41.04 14.24
CA MET A 102 46.76 -40.98 13.82
C MET A 102 47.64 -40.47 14.95
N ARG A 103 48.85 -41.01 15.08
CA ARG A 103 49.86 -40.44 15.97
C ARG A 103 50.20 -39.00 15.54
N PRO A 104 50.36 -38.05 16.49
CA PRO A 104 50.85 -36.71 16.18
C PRO A 104 52.20 -36.74 15.44
N GLY A 105 52.29 -35.98 14.35
CA GLY A 105 53.46 -35.87 13.49
C GLY A 105 53.50 -36.91 12.36
N LEU A 106 52.65 -37.94 12.39
CA LEU A 106 52.64 -38.98 11.37
C LEU A 106 52.17 -38.44 10.02
N LEU A 107 51.16 -37.57 10.01
CA LEU A 107 50.66 -36.99 8.76
C LEU A 107 51.72 -36.07 8.14
N THR A 108 52.46 -35.35 8.98
CA THR A 108 53.63 -34.56 8.56
C THR A 108 54.74 -35.43 7.98
N GLU A 109 55.05 -36.56 8.61
CA GLU A 109 56.01 -37.55 8.08
C GLU A 109 55.57 -38.05 6.69
N VAL A 110 54.27 -38.36 6.54
CA VAL A 110 53.69 -38.86 5.29
C VAL A 110 53.79 -37.83 4.17
N VAL A 111 53.38 -36.59 4.42
CA VAL A 111 53.42 -35.48 3.46
C VAL A 111 54.84 -35.19 2.97
N ASN A 112 55.84 -35.33 3.84
CA ASN A 112 57.26 -35.12 3.52
C ASN A 112 57.95 -36.36 2.90
N SER A 113 57.21 -37.44 2.69
CA SER A 113 57.74 -38.72 2.20
C SER A 113 57.11 -39.13 0.87
N ASN A 114 57.67 -40.13 0.20
CA ASN A 114 57.13 -40.71 -1.04
C ASN A 114 56.08 -41.80 -0.79
N ILE A 115 55.31 -41.68 0.30
CA ILE A 115 54.30 -42.66 0.71
C ILE A 115 52.92 -42.12 0.36
N ILE A 116 52.11 -42.90 -0.33
CA ILE A 116 50.71 -42.56 -0.61
C ILE A 116 49.81 -43.28 0.40
N ILE A 117 49.03 -42.53 1.17
CA ILE A 117 48.02 -43.08 2.07
C ILE A 117 46.64 -42.79 1.51
N ASP A 118 45.81 -43.84 1.42
CA ASP A 118 44.41 -43.74 1.01
C ASP A 118 43.49 -43.97 2.22
N LEU A 119 42.87 -42.89 2.67
CA LEU A 119 41.92 -42.80 3.77
C LEU A 119 40.49 -42.56 3.27
N SER A 120 40.21 -42.78 1.99
CA SER A 120 38.85 -42.56 1.47
C SER A 120 37.82 -43.38 2.23
N GLU A 121 36.68 -42.77 2.52
CA GLU A 121 35.58 -43.29 3.33
C GLU A 121 35.90 -43.58 4.81
N THR A 122 37.09 -43.21 5.30
CA THR A 122 37.52 -43.38 6.71
C THR A 122 37.47 -42.05 7.46
N GLN A 123 36.88 -42.05 8.67
CA GLN A 123 36.80 -40.84 9.50
C GLN A 123 38.07 -40.65 10.33
N LEU A 124 38.65 -39.45 10.29
CA LEU A 124 39.79 -39.10 11.12
C LEU A 124 39.33 -38.62 12.50
N ALA A 125 39.83 -39.25 13.56
CA ALA A 125 39.47 -38.93 14.94
C ALA A 125 40.09 -37.61 15.43
N ASN A 126 41.40 -37.43 15.19
CA ASN A 126 42.18 -36.26 15.59
C ASN A 126 42.53 -35.42 14.35
N LYS A 127 41.84 -34.30 14.20
CA LYS A 127 41.86 -33.47 12.98
C LYS A 127 42.85 -32.30 13.06
N GLU A 128 43.42 -32.04 14.23
CA GLU A 128 44.20 -30.83 14.52
C GLU A 128 45.46 -30.75 13.67
N GLU A 129 46.21 -31.85 13.54
CA GLU A 129 47.41 -31.89 12.68
C GLU A 129 47.06 -31.67 11.22
N ALA A 130 46.00 -32.33 10.73
CA ALA A 130 45.55 -32.21 9.36
C ALA A 130 45.09 -30.77 9.04
N ALA A 131 44.33 -30.14 9.93
CA ALA A 131 43.92 -28.75 9.79
C ALA A 131 45.11 -27.79 9.80
N GLN A 132 46.12 -28.02 10.64
CA GLN A 132 47.35 -27.21 10.66
C GLN A 132 48.17 -27.35 9.38
N LEU A 133 48.29 -28.56 8.83
CA LEU A 133 49.00 -28.81 7.58
C LEU A 133 48.27 -28.18 6.38
N LEU A 134 46.94 -28.21 6.36
CA LEU A 134 46.13 -27.51 5.37
C LEU A 134 46.32 -25.98 5.48
N ALA A 135 46.23 -25.42 6.69
CA ALA A 135 46.39 -23.97 6.92
C ALA A 135 47.79 -23.44 6.55
N ARG A 136 48.84 -24.27 6.67
CA ARG A 136 50.22 -23.93 6.28
C ARG A 136 50.53 -24.22 4.81
N GLY A 137 49.58 -24.76 4.04
CA GLY A 137 49.77 -25.12 2.64
C GLY A 137 50.64 -26.37 2.41
N ALA A 138 50.89 -27.18 3.45
CA ALA A 138 51.57 -28.47 3.31
C ALA A 138 50.63 -29.54 2.74
N LEU A 139 49.32 -29.44 3.05
CA LEU A 139 48.27 -30.12 2.30
C LEU A 139 47.62 -29.10 1.36
N THR A 140 47.58 -29.41 0.07
CA THR A 140 47.01 -28.52 -0.95
C THR A 140 45.62 -29.01 -1.32
N SER A 141 44.61 -28.13 -1.27
CA SER A 141 43.27 -28.46 -1.74
C SER A 141 43.08 -28.16 -3.24
N THR A 142 42.10 -28.80 -3.87
CA THR A 142 41.65 -28.44 -5.22
C THR A 142 41.07 -27.03 -5.27
N ALA A 143 41.16 -26.38 -6.43
CA ALA A 143 40.58 -25.05 -6.64
C ALA A 143 39.05 -25.12 -6.67
N GLU A 144 38.50 -26.11 -7.37
CA GLU A 144 37.06 -26.37 -7.47
C GLU A 144 36.63 -27.53 -6.57
N PRO A 145 35.34 -27.58 -6.17
CA PRO A 145 34.80 -28.71 -5.44
C PRO A 145 34.87 -29.99 -6.26
N ALA A 146 35.43 -31.05 -5.70
CA ALA A 146 35.50 -32.37 -6.35
C ALA A 146 34.35 -33.29 -5.94
N LEU A 147 33.74 -33.02 -4.78
CA LEU A 147 32.60 -33.75 -4.24
C LEU A 147 31.46 -32.75 -4.04
N ARG A 148 30.27 -33.09 -4.56
CA ARG A 148 29.05 -32.30 -4.37
C ARG A 148 27.90 -33.24 -4.04
N ASP A 149 27.20 -32.94 -2.97
CA ASP A 149 26.05 -33.70 -2.47
C ASP A 149 24.85 -32.75 -2.38
N GLU A 150 23.91 -32.88 -3.31
CA GLU A 150 22.69 -32.05 -3.37
C GLU A 150 21.70 -32.43 -2.27
N ASP A 151 21.67 -33.71 -1.85
CA ASP A 151 20.72 -34.23 -0.88
C ASP A 151 21.06 -33.79 0.54
N LEU A 152 22.37 -33.70 0.84
CA LEU A 152 22.90 -33.19 2.11
C LEU A 152 23.31 -31.71 2.03
N GLY A 153 23.24 -31.10 0.85
CA GLY A 153 23.39 -29.66 0.67
C GLY A 153 24.80 -29.10 0.85
N PHE A 154 25.84 -29.86 0.50
CA PHE A 154 27.23 -29.40 0.63
C PHE A 154 28.09 -29.72 -0.59
N ALA A 155 29.16 -28.94 -0.77
CA ALA A 155 30.22 -29.22 -1.71
C ALA A 155 31.58 -29.17 -1.00
N CYS A 156 32.50 -30.07 -1.36
CA CYS A 156 33.81 -30.15 -0.75
C CYS A 156 34.94 -30.11 -1.79
N LYS A 157 36.03 -29.43 -1.43
CA LYS A 157 37.33 -29.51 -2.11
C LYS A 157 38.05 -30.79 -1.71
N ASP A 158 38.82 -31.37 -2.62
CA ASP A 158 39.64 -32.55 -2.35
C ASP A 158 41.09 -32.16 -2.04
N ILE A 159 41.88 -33.09 -1.53
CA ILE A 159 43.30 -32.91 -1.24
C ILE A 159 44.15 -33.48 -2.38
N ILE A 160 45.14 -32.72 -2.82
CA ILE A 160 46.10 -33.11 -3.84
C ILE A 160 47.37 -33.64 -3.15
N GLY A 161 47.89 -34.78 -3.61
CA GLY A 161 49.22 -35.27 -3.25
C GLY A 161 49.23 -36.66 -2.62
N ALA A 162 50.01 -36.80 -1.54
CA ALA A 162 50.30 -38.08 -0.89
C ALA A 162 49.12 -38.67 -0.11
N VAL A 163 48.13 -37.86 0.28
CA VAL A 163 47.01 -38.30 1.11
C VAL A 163 45.72 -38.22 0.29
N ARG A 164 45.09 -39.36 0.04
CA ARG A 164 43.75 -39.45 -0.58
C ARG A 164 42.71 -39.60 0.51
N VAL A 165 41.62 -38.84 0.42
CA VAL A 165 40.63 -38.76 1.49
C VAL A 165 39.21 -38.76 0.94
N THR A 166 38.23 -38.85 1.84
CA THR A 166 36.89 -38.35 1.56
C THR A 166 36.73 -37.06 2.35
N PRO A 167 36.66 -35.88 1.72
CA PRO A 167 36.74 -34.58 2.41
C PRO A 167 35.76 -34.44 3.57
N SER A 168 34.51 -34.88 3.39
CA SER A 168 33.44 -34.83 4.40
C SER A 168 33.70 -35.68 5.66
N LYS A 169 34.62 -36.66 5.59
CA LYS A 169 35.01 -37.51 6.73
C LYS A 169 36.39 -37.15 7.31
N PHE A 170 37.22 -36.46 6.54
CA PHE A 170 38.58 -36.09 6.93
C PHE A 170 38.62 -34.74 7.66
N LEU A 171 38.31 -33.65 6.94
CA LEU A 171 38.29 -32.28 7.45
C LEU A 171 37.03 -31.55 6.94
N PRO A 172 35.83 -31.97 7.38
CA PRO A 172 34.58 -31.42 6.85
C PRO A 172 34.47 -29.92 7.07
N ASP A 173 34.87 -29.39 8.24
CA ASP A 173 34.68 -27.98 8.59
C ASP A 173 35.59 -27.04 7.78
N GLU A 174 36.70 -27.55 7.24
CA GLU A 174 37.69 -26.79 6.47
C GLU A 174 37.59 -27.01 4.94
N LEU A 175 37.15 -28.19 4.51
CA LEU A 175 37.11 -28.56 3.09
C LEU A 175 35.73 -28.45 2.46
N CYS A 176 34.67 -28.39 3.26
CA CYS A 176 33.31 -28.40 2.78
C CYS A 176 32.57 -27.09 3.12
N GLU A 177 31.69 -26.70 2.22
CA GLU A 177 30.83 -25.53 2.35
C GLU A 177 29.39 -25.91 1.98
N CYS A 178 28.42 -25.33 2.67
CA CYS A 178 27.01 -25.53 2.35
C CYS A 178 26.66 -24.86 1.03
N LEU A 179 25.79 -25.52 0.25
CA LEU A 179 25.27 -25.01 -1.01
C LEU A 179 24.27 -23.86 -0.78
N PRO A 180 23.97 -23.03 -1.80
CA PRO A 180 22.88 -22.07 -1.73
C PRO A 180 21.56 -22.77 -1.38
N GLY A 181 20.74 -22.12 -0.57
CA GLY A 181 19.52 -22.69 0.03
C GLY A 181 19.77 -23.50 1.31
N TRP A 182 21.02 -23.68 1.70
CA TRP A 182 21.41 -24.39 2.91
C TRP A 182 22.29 -23.51 3.79
N HIS A 183 22.32 -23.81 5.10
CA HIS A 183 23.18 -23.13 6.05
C HIS A 183 23.82 -24.13 7.01
N GLY A 184 24.98 -23.76 7.56
CA GLY A 184 25.67 -24.61 8.54
C GLY A 184 27.18 -24.47 8.47
N ARG A 185 27.88 -25.55 8.83
CA ARG A 185 29.35 -25.61 8.80
C ARG A 185 29.82 -26.95 8.25
N GLY A 186 30.78 -26.88 7.33
CA GLY A 186 31.39 -28.06 6.75
C GLY A 186 30.38 -28.89 5.96
N ALA A 187 30.33 -30.19 6.26
CA ALA A 187 29.35 -31.12 5.69
C ALA A 187 28.05 -31.23 6.53
N ARG A 188 27.89 -30.41 7.58
CA ARG A 188 26.68 -30.39 8.43
C ARG A 188 25.80 -29.22 8.01
N CYS A 189 25.11 -29.41 6.90
CA CYS A 189 24.21 -28.42 6.32
C CYS A 189 22.76 -28.76 6.60
N GLN A 190 21.95 -27.72 6.80
CA GLN A 190 20.50 -27.80 6.96
C GLN A 190 19.86 -26.84 5.96
N LYS A 191 18.69 -27.18 5.45
CA LYS A 191 17.95 -26.29 4.55
C LYS A 191 17.59 -25.00 5.29
N CYS A 192 17.58 -23.89 4.57
CA CYS A 192 17.08 -22.65 5.12
C CYS A 192 15.61 -22.84 5.57
N PRO A 193 15.26 -22.45 6.81
CA PRO A 193 13.88 -22.53 7.28
C PRO A 193 12.96 -21.64 6.46
N PRO A 194 11.62 -21.84 6.52
CA PRO A 194 10.66 -21.00 5.80
C PRO A 194 10.85 -19.51 6.15
N ASN A 195 10.54 -18.65 5.18
CA ASN A 195 10.73 -17.19 5.23
C ASN A 195 12.21 -16.73 5.31
N THR A 196 13.15 -17.61 4.94
CA THR A 196 14.57 -17.29 4.86
C THR A 196 15.19 -17.86 3.58
N TYR A 197 16.31 -17.29 3.15
CA TYR A 197 17.03 -17.72 1.96
C TYR A 197 18.55 -17.65 2.16
N ASN A 198 19.31 -18.36 1.34
CA ASN A 198 20.77 -18.23 1.29
C ASN A 198 21.32 -18.31 -0.14
N GLU A 199 21.89 -17.22 -0.63
CA GLU A 199 22.52 -17.13 -1.96
C GLU A 199 23.99 -17.54 -1.98
N GLU A 200 24.66 -17.47 -0.84
CA GLU A 200 26.11 -17.62 -0.76
C GLU A 200 26.49 -19.03 -0.30
N MET A 201 27.54 -19.58 -0.92
CA MET A 201 28.14 -20.82 -0.43
C MET A 201 28.81 -20.61 0.92
N GLY A 202 28.71 -21.62 1.80
CA GLY A 202 29.40 -21.64 3.09
C GLY A 202 28.80 -20.71 4.15
N ARG A 203 27.66 -20.08 3.88
CA ARG A 203 26.99 -19.21 4.86
C ARG A 203 26.45 -20.03 6.04
N ARG A 204 26.63 -19.50 7.25
CA ARG A 204 26.25 -20.19 8.50
C ARG A 204 24.80 -19.97 8.90
N GLU A 205 24.21 -18.86 8.43
CA GLU A 205 22.86 -18.42 8.77
C GLU A 205 22.16 -17.90 7.51
N CYS A 206 20.87 -18.17 7.37
CA CYS A 206 20.06 -17.70 6.25
C CYS A 206 19.64 -16.23 6.44
N SER A 207 19.56 -15.47 5.34
CA SER A 207 18.94 -14.14 5.32
C SER A 207 17.43 -14.27 5.51
N LYS A 208 16.82 -13.36 6.26
CA LYS A 208 15.37 -13.24 6.31
C LYS A 208 14.84 -12.66 5.00
N CYS A 209 13.69 -13.15 4.55
CA CYS A 209 12.95 -12.48 3.50
C CYS A 209 12.49 -11.08 3.96
N PRO A 210 12.33 -10.12 3.03
CA PRO A 210 11.76 -8.81 3.30
C PRO A 210 10.39 -8.83 3.96
N ASP A 211 10.02 -7.74 4.63
CA ASP A 211 8.69 -7.59 5.23
C ASP A 211 7.58 -7.81 4.18
N SER A 212 6.51 -8.49 4.57
CA SER A 212 5.40 -8.88 3.69
C SER A 212 5.77 -9.85 2.56
N SER A 213 6.88 -10.59 2.69
CA SER A 213 7.21 -11.70 1.80
C SER A 213 7.48 -13.01 2.55
N ALA A 214 7.32 -14.12 1.85
CA ALA A 214 7.52 -15.47 2.37
C ALA A 214 8.28 -16.32 1.35
N ALA A 215 9.11 -17.24 1.83
CA ALA A 215 9.86 -18.17 0.99
C ALA A 215 9.68 -19.61 1.50
N PRO A 216 9.65 -20.60 0.60
CA PRO A 216 9.65 -22.00 0.99
C PRO A 216 10.97 -22.40 1.69
N GLU A 217 10.95 -23.57 2.34
CA GLU A 217 12.17 -24.15 2.91
C GLU A 217 13.20 -24.45 1.81
N GLY A 218 14.47 -24.12 2.07
CA GLY A 218 15.56 -24.37 1.13
C GLY A 218 15.71 -23.32 0.02
N SER A 219 15.09 -22.14 0.15
CA SER A 219 15.21 -21.06 -0.83
C SER A 219 16.64 -20.57 -0.99
N ALA A 220 17.11 -20.58 -2.24
CA ALA A 220 18.49 -20.27 -2.59
C ALA A 220 18.69 -18.81 -3.00
N LYS A 221 17.61 -18.05 -3.25
CA LYS A 221 17.69 -16.66 -3.71
C LYS A 221 16.69 -15.77 -2.99
N GLU A 222 17.01 -14.47 -2.91
CA GLU A 222 16.08 -13.44 -2.44
C GLU A 222 14.85 -13.37 -3.35
N ALA A 223 15.05 -13.62 -4.65
CA ALA A 223 13.96 -13.70 -5.62
C ALA A 223 12.98 -14.86 -5.36
N ASP A 224 13.33 -15.84 -4.52
CA ASP A 224 12.40 -16.90 -4.10
C ASP A 224 11.43 -16.41 -3.02
N CYS A 225 11.68 -15.24 -2.41
CA CYS A 225 10.76 -14.58 -1.49
C CYS A 225 9.56 -14.00 -2.27
N GLN A 226 8.40 -14.63 -2.11
CA GLN A 226 7.14 -14.21 -2.72
C GLN A 226 6.45 -13.18 -1.83
N CYS A 227 6.16 -12.01 -2.40
CA CYS A 227 5.42 -10.97 -1.72
C CYS A 227 3.93 -11.33 -1.56
N ALA A 228 3.35 -10.98 -0.41
CA ALA A 228 1.91 -11.13 -0.16
C ALA A 228 1.06 -10.22 -1.07
N PHE A 229 1.64 -9.11 -1.52
CA PHE A 229 1.07 -8.19 -2.50
C PHE A 229 2.16 -7.66 -3.43
N GLY A 230 1.80 -7.34 -4.66
CA GLY A 230 2.72 -6.75 -5.63
C GLY A 230 3.93 -7.64 -5.91
N HIS A 231 5.08 -7.01 -6.13
CA HIS A 231 6.31 -7.68 -6.52
C HIS A 231 7.51 -7.19 -5.71
N LEU A 232 8.55 -8.00 -5.66
CA LEU A 232 9.79 -7.67 -4.98
C LEU A 232 10.63 -6.71 -5.84
N HIS A 233 10.79 -5.47 -5.36
CA HIS A 233 11.64 -4.45 -5.98
C HIS A 233 12.68 -3.98 -4.94
N HIS A 234 13.96 -4.16 -5.23
CA HIS A 234 15.08 -3.76 -4.35
C HIS A 234 14.93 -4.18 -2.87
N GLY A 235 14.48 -5.41 -2.62
CA GLY A 235 14.32 -5.94 -1.26
C GLY A 235 13.09 -5.41 -0.51
N LYS A 236 12.08 -4.89 -1.22
CA LYS A 236 10.78 -4.50 -0.66
C LYS A 236 9.63 -4.97 -1.54
N CYS A 237 8.51 -5.33 -0.91
CA CYS A 237 7.28 -5.62 -1.62
C CYS A 237 6.55 -4.33 -1.97
N GLU A 238 6.45 -4.06 -3.27
CA GLU A 238 5.86 -2.84 -3.80
C GLU A 238 4.87 -3.17 -4.93
N CYS A 239 3.78 -2.41 -5.03
CA CYS A 239 2.90 -2.48 -6.20
C CYS A 239 3.59 -1.90 -7.43
N ASP A 240 3.24 -2.42 -8.60
CA ASP A 240 3.82 -1.97 -9.86
C ASP A 240 3.36 -0.56 -10.24
N GLN A 241 3.97 -0.02 -11.30
CA GLN A 241 3.58 1.28 -11.85
C GLN A 241 2.09 1.27 -12.25
N HIS A 242 1.39 2.36 -11.98
CA HIS A 242 -0.07 2.50 -12.20
C HIS A 242 -0.95 1.65 -11.28
N GLU A 243 -0.39 0.98 -10.28
CA GLU A 243 -1.11 0.30 -9.22
C GLU A 243 -0.82 0.94 -7.87
N ALA A 244 -1.79 0.84 -6.95
CA ALA A 244 -1.62 1.28 -5.59
C ALA A 244 -2.08 0.22 -4.60
N LEU A 245 -1.41 0.18 -3.46
CA LEU A 245 -1.77 -0.69 -2.35
C LEU A 245 -3.08 -0.20 -1.71
N GLN A 246 -4.10 -1.06 -1.78
CA GLN A 246 -5.42 -0.88 -1.21
C GLN A 246 -5.82 -2.15 -0.44
N ASN A 247 -6.08 -2.04 0.87
CA ASN A 247 -6.46 -3.17 1.72
C ASN A 247 -5.60 -4.44 1.51
N ALA A 248 -4.27 -4.30 1.53
CA ALA A 248 -3.29 -5.36 1.29
C ALA A 248 -3.33 -6.02 -0.11
N THR A 249 -3.93 -5.36 -1.11
CA THR A 249 -3.95 -5.79 -2.51
C THR A 249 -3.54 -4.66 -3.45
N CYS A 250 -2.84 -4.96 -4.54
CA CYS A 250 -2.51 -3.95 -5.55
C CYS A 250 -3.69 -3.77 -6.49
N THR A 251 -4.21 -2.54 -6.54
CA THR A 251 -5.36 -2.18 -7.38
C THR A 251 -4.95 -1.11 -8.39
N VAL A 252 -5.44 -1.24 -9.62
CA VAL A 252 -5.13 -0.29 -10.70
C VAL A 252 -5.65 1.10 -10.35
N CYS A 253 -4.76 2.10 -10.36
CA CYS A 253 -5.06 3.46 -9.93
C CYS A 253 -6.10 4.19 -10.81
N SER A 254 -6.28 3.78 -12.06
CA SER A 254 -7.33 4.32 -12.92
C SER A 254 -8.74 4.05 -12.38
N LYS A 255 -8.96 2.92 -11.69
CA LYS A 255 -10.23 2.59 -11.03
C LYS A 255 -10.49 3.44 -9.78
N LEU A 256 -9.41 3.86 -9.12
CA LEU A 256 -9.47 4.68 -7.90
C LEU A 256 -9.42 6.19 -8.21
N HIS A 257 -9.29 6.55 -9.50
CA HIS A 257 -9.05 7.91 -9.98
C HIS A 257 -7.82 8.58 -9.36
N LEU A 258 -6.77 7.79 -9.18
CA LEU A 258 -5.48 8.21 -8.61
C LEU A 258 -4.39 8.26 -9.67
N ASN A 259 -3.38 9.09 -9.43
CA ASN A 259 -2.18 9.21 -10.21
C ASN A 259 -1.03 8.50 -9.49
N CYS A 260 -0.63 7.35 -10.05
CA CYS A 260 0.40 6.45 -9.49
C CYS A 260 1.49 6.23 -10.54
N SER A 261 2.25 7.29 -10.84
CA SER A 261 3.36 7.22 -11.80
C SER A 261 4.54 6.43 -11.26
N ASP A 262 4.68 6.34 -9.94
CA ASP A 262 5.78 5.67 -9.26
C ASP A 262 5.35 4.29 -8.71
N LYS A 263 6.31 3.37 -8.61
CA LYS A 263 6.13 2.07 -7.95
C LYS A 263 5.92 2.26 -6.45
N GLY A 264 5.26 1.30 -5.81
CA GLY A 264 5.01 1.34 -4.36
C GLY A 264 4.01 2.42 -3.93
N SER A 265 3.19 2.93 -4.87
CA SER A 265 2.14 3.90 -4.56
C SER A 265 1.14 3.30 -3.55
N ILE A 266 0.70 4.10 -2.59
CA ILE A 266 -0.30 3.70 -1.58
C ILE A 266 -1.59 4.47 -1.87
N ALA A 267 -2.73 3.78 -1.90
CA ALA A 267 -4.01 4.38 -2.32
C ALA A 267 -4.42 5.56 -1.44
N SER A 268 -4.03 5.59 -0.18
CA SER A 268 -4.33 6.69 0.76
C SER A 268 -3.48 7.94 0.60
N THR A 269 -2.26 7.82 0.06
CA THR A 269 -1.32 8.94 -0.08
C THR A 269 -1.08 9.36 -1.52
N ALA A 270 -1.46 8.52 -2.48
CA ALA A 270 -1.37 8.84 -3.91
C ALA A 270 -2.21 10.09 -4.25
N VAL A 271 -1.77 10.83 -5.25
CA VAL A 271 -2.41 12.09 -5.63
C VAL A 271 -3.61 11.79 -6.53
N PRO A 272 -4.79 12.43 -6.36
CA PRO A 272 -5.91 12.27 -7.28
C PRO A 272 -5.57 12.70 -8.71
N GLN A 273 -6.27 12.13 -9.70
CA GLN A 273 -6.19 12.60 -11.09
C GLN A 273 -6.79 14.00 -11.25
N LEU A 274 -6.43 14.69 -12.34
CA LEU A 274 -7.00 15.99 -12.68
C LEU A 274 -8.53 15.89 -12.83
N GLY A 275 -9.26 16.79 -12.16
CA GLY A 275 -10.72 16.78 -12.09
C GLY A 275 -11.31 15.93 -10.95
N TYR A 276 -10.48 15.24 -10.17
CA TYR A 276 -10.90 14.41 -9.05
C TYR A 276 -10.37 14.92 -7.71
N ALA A 277 -11.13 14.69 -6.65
CA ALA A 277 -10.75 15.03 -5.27
C ALA A 277 -11.20 13.95 -4.29
N ARG A 278 -10.48 13.84 -3.18
CA ARG A 278 -10.85 12.96 -2.06
C ARG A 278 -11.97 13.60 -1.26
N LEU A 279 -12.89 12.78 -0.76
CA LEU A 279 -13.98 13.23 0.11
C LEU A 279 -13.51 13.43 1.56
N GLU A 280 -12.55 12.63 2.01
CA GLU A 280 -11.94 12.70 3.34
C GLU A 280 -10.42 12.63 3.25
N ALA A 281 -9.75 13.00 4.35
CA ALA A 281 -8.31 12.82 4.46
C ALA A 281 -7.97 11.33 4.43
N LEU A 282 -6.88 10.99 3.74
CA LEU A 282 -6.55 9.61 3.41
C LEU A 282 -7.60 9.08 2.44
N ALA A 283 -8.69 8.38 2.77
CA ALA A 283 -9.57 7.73 1.77
C ALA A 283 -8.80 6.88 0.72
N GLU A 284 -9.40 5.89 0.08
CA GLU A 284 -8.65 5.09 -0.92
C GLU A 284 -9.07 5.39 -2.36
N GLU A 285 -10.07 6.25 -2.53
CA GLU A 285 -10.69 6.58 -3.80
C GLU A 285 -10.89 8.09 -3.92
N ALA A 286 -10.78 8.61 -5.14
CA ALA A 286 -11.13 9.98 -5.47
C ALA A 286 -12.43 10.02 -6.29
N ARG A 287 -13.20 11.11 -6.13
CA ARG A 287 -14.49 11.33 -6.82
C ARG A 287 -14.40 12.53 -7.75
N LYS A 288 -15.20 12.53 -8.81
CA LYS A 288 -15.13 13.61 -9.80
C LYS A 288 -15.76 14.88 -9.28
N CYS A 289 -15.07 15.99 -9.50
CA CYS A 289 -15.54 17.29 -9.09
C CYS A 289 -16.67 17.80 -9.98
N LEU A 290 -17.53 18.64 -9.40
CA LEU A 290 -18.75 19.10 -10.07
C LEU A 290 -18.44 20.12 -11.18
N PRO A 291 -19.15 20.07 -12.32
CA PRO A 291 -19.08 21.10 -13.35
C PRO A 291 -19.65 22.45 -12.85
N PRO A 292 -19.21 23.60 -13.40
CA PRO A 292 -18.13 23.78 -14.38
C PRO A 292 -16.75 23.99 -13.71
N ALA A 293 -15.68 23.86 -14.50
CA ALA A 293 -14.28 24.08 -14.11
C ALA A 293 -13.70 22.99 -13.20
N GLU A 294 -13.93 21.72 -13.54
CA GLU A 294 -13.46 20.55 -12.81
C GLU A 294 -11.94 20.57 -12.61
N GLY A 295 -11.19 20.92 -13.67
CA GLY A 295 -9.72 20.99 -13.61
C GLY A 295 -9.17 22.15 -12.76
N GLU A 296 -9.90 23.28 -12.66
CA GLU A 296 -9.50 24.40 -11.79
C GLU A 296 -9.85 24.11 -10.32
N ARG A 297 -11.03 23.51 -10.08
CA ARG A 297 -11.49 23.09 -8.74
C ARG A 297 -10.59 22.02 -8.16
N CYS A 298 -10.25 21.04 -8.98
CA CYS A 298 -9.57 19.82 -8.61
C CYS A 298 -8.36 19.62 -9.52
N PRO A 299 -7.23 20.29 -9.21
CA PRO A 299 -6.06 20.31 -10.07
C PRO A 299 -5.27 18.99 -10.09
N GLY A 300 -5.80 17.92 -9.47
CA GLY A 300 -5.05 16.69 -9.23
C GLY A 300 -4.00 16.88 -8.14
N SER A 301 -4.42 17.38 -6.98
CA SER A 301 -3.56 17.58 -5.82
C SER A 301 -4.26 17.10 -4.54
N GLN A 302 -3.53 16.96 -3.43
CA GLN A 302 -4.12 16.64 -2.13
C GLN A 302 -5.01 17.78 -1.57
N ARG A 303 -5.01 18.95 -2.22
CA ARG A 303 -5.81 20.12 -1.84
C ARG A 303 -6.66 20.58 -3.01
N CYS A 304 -7.71 21.33 -2.69
CA CYS A 304 -8.49 22.06 -3.68
C CYS A 304 -7.64 23.09 -4.42
N GLY A 305 -8.04 23.41 -5.65
CA GLY A 305 -7.41 24.46 -6.44
C GLY A 305 -7.53 25.84 -5.80
N ALA A 306 -6.76 26.80 -6.34
CA ALA A 306 -6.70 28.15 -5.79
C ALA A 306 -8.10 28.79 -5.72
N GLY A 307 -8.49 29.24 -4.52
CA GLY A 307 -9.79 29.85 -4.30
C GLY A 307 -10.96 28.88 -4.11
N TYR A 308 -10.73 27.57 -4.11
CA TYR A 308 -11.75 26.55 -3.85
C TYR A 308 -11.54 25.85 -2.50
N THR A 309 -12.63 25.40 -1.88
CA THR A 309 -12.65 24.72 -0.58
C THR A 309 -13.90 23.83 -0.44
N GLY A 310 -14.00 23.06 0.65
CA GLY A 310 -15.14 22.19 0.96
C GLY A 310 -15.15 20.85 0.20
N THR A 311 -16.20 20.05 0.43
CA THR A 311 -16.37 18.74 -0.21
C THR A 311 -16.42 18.87 -1.73
N LEU A 312 -15.65 18.05 -2.45
CA LEU A 312 -15.45 18.14 -3.91
C LEU A 312 -14.99 19.52 -4.40
N CYS A 313 -14.35 20.33 -3.54
CA CYS A 313 -13.90 21.68 -3.87
C CYS A 313 -15.03 22.54 -4.46
N SER A 314 -16.25 22.35 -3.92
CA SER A 314 -17.47 22.92 -4.47
C SER A 314 -17.73 24.36 -4.04
N SER A 315 -17.02 24.86 -3.02
CA SER A 315 -17.16 26.19 -2.43
C SER A 315 -16.01 27.11 -2.79
N CYS A 316 -16.26 28.42 -2.90
CA CYS A 316 -15.16 29.40 -2.94
C CYS A 316 -14.61 29.65 -1.53
N ASN A 317 -13.29 29.78 -1.45
CA ASN A 317 -12.51 30.12 -0.26
C ASN A 317 -12.62 31.63 0.05
N ASP A 318 -12.09 32.05 1.20
CA ASP A 318 -12.04 33.46 1.59
C ASP A 318 -11.31 34.32 0.55
N ARG A 319 -11.83 35.53 0.30
CA ARG A 319 -11.37 36.47 -0.75
C ARG A 319 -11.60 36.01 -2.19
N PHE A 320 -12.42 34.97 -2.39
CA PHE A 320 -12.92 34.58 -3.69
C PHE A 320 -14.45 34.62 -3.70
N TRP A 321 -15.03 34.93 -4.85
CA TRP A 321 -16.47 34.95 -5.03
C TRP A 321 -16.91 34.12 -6.23
N ALA A 322 -18.14 33.59 -6.17
CA ALA A 322 -18.66 32.69 -7.19
C ALA A 322 -19.23 33.46 -8.39
N ARG A 323 -18.61 33.34 -9.56
CA ARG A 323 -19.07 33.91 -10.84
C ARG A 323 -19.19 32.83 -11.90
N ARG A 324 -20.40 32.65 -12.47
CA ARG A 324 -20.67 31.64 -13.52
C ARG A 324 -20.16 30.23 -13.17
N GLY A 325 -20.22 29.85 -11.89
CA GLY A 325 -19.74 28.55 -11.41
C GLY A 325 -18.21 28.43 -11.27
N ARG A 326 -17.46 29.54 -11.32
CA ARG A 326 -16.02 29.60 -11.01
C ARG A 326 -15.76 30.53 -9.83
N CYS A 327 -14.65 30.33 -9.14
CA CYS A 327 -14.22 31.19 -8.04
C CYS A 327 -13.19 32.21 -8.56
N GLU A 328 -13.57 33.49 -8.60
CA GLU A 328 -12.69 34.59 -9.02
C GLU A 328 -12.18 35.35 -7.78
N PRO A 329 -10.91 35.82 -7.79
CA PRO A 329 -10.38 36.61 -6.69
C PRO A 329 -11.12 37.95 -6.58
N CYS A 330 -11.35 38.40 -5.35
CA CYS A 330 -11.93 39.70 -5.06
C CYS A 330 -10.94 40.81 -5.46
N ALA A 331 -11.39 41.77 -6.27
CA ALA A 331 -10.61 42.98 -6.53
C ALA A 331 -10.55 43.86 -5.28
N GLU A 332 -9.38 44.41 -4.95
CA GLU A 332 -9.16 45.35 -3.83
C GLU A 332 -9.75 46.74 -4.09
N THR A 333 -10.93 46.83 -4.72
CA THR A 333 -11.62 48.10 -4.84
C THR A 333 -12.45 48.33 -3.58
N SER A 334 -12.04 49.34 -2.80
CA SER A 334 -12.74 49.86 -1.62
C SER A 334 -14.18 50.23 -2.00
N THR A 335 -15.11 49.30 -1.84
CA THR A 335 -16.54 49.45 -2.14
C THR A 335 -17.36 49.97 -0.95
N THR A 336 -16.68 50.45 0.10
CA THR A 336 -17.31 51.03 1.30
C THR A 336 -18.25 52.19 0.96
N TRP A 337 -17.94 52.99 -0.07
CA TRP A 337 -18.80 54.09 -0.53
C TRP A 337 -20.09 53.62 -1.22
N ILE A 338 -20.09 52.44 -1.86
CA ILE A 338 -21.29 51.87 -2.51
C ILE A 338 -22.29 51.41 -1.47
N TRP A 339 -21.82 50.86 -0.34
CA TRP A 339 -22.68 50.49 0.80
C TRP A 339 -23.35 51.71 1.43
N SER A 340 -22.60 52.80 1.61
CA SER A 340 -23.13 54.07 2.10
C SER A 340 -24.20 54.63 1.16
N LEU A 341 -23.99 54.58 -0.16
CA LEU A 341 -24.96 55.01 -1.16
C LEU A 341 -26.17 54.07 -1.29
N GLY A 342 -25.98 52.76 -1.09
CA GLY A 342 -27.06 51.78 -1.13
C GLY A 342 -27.98 51.89 0.09
N LEU A 343 -27.42 52.03 1.29
CA LEU A 343 -28.18 52.33 2.51
C LEU A 343 -28.85 53.70 2.42
N LEU A 344 -28.17 54.71 1.89
CA LEU A 344 -28.77 56.02 1.63
C LEU A 344 -29.87 55.90 0.56
N GLY A 345 -29.70 55.06 -0.46
CA GLY A 345 -30.65 54.77 -1.53
C GLY A 345 -31.92 54.09 -1.03
N VAL A 346 -31.78 53.09 -0.17
CA VAL A 346 -32.90 52.43 0.51
C VAL A 346 -33.56 53.39 1.50
N ALA A 347 -32.79 54.15 2.28
CA ALA A 347 -33.32 55.17 3.17
C ALA A 347 -34.06 56.28 2.41
N THR A 348 -33.56 56.71 1.25
CA THR A 348 -34.20 57.71 0.38
C THR A 348 -35.38 57.12 -0.41
N LEU A 349 -35.42 55.82 -0.70
CA LEU A 349 -36.60 55.13 -1.22
C LEU A 349 -37.67 54.96 -0.15
N ILE A 350 -37.30 54.63 1.09
CA ILE A 350 -38.21 54.56 2.23
C ILE A 350 -38.73 55.97 2.55
N LEU A 351 -37.84 56.97 2.58
CA LEU A 351 -38.19 58.37 2.77
C LEU A 351 -38.99 58.90 1.58
N GLY A 352 -38.67 58.50 0.35
CA GLY A 352 -39.38 58.86 -0.88
C GLY A 352 -40.77 58.24 -0.92
N ALA A 353 -40.92 56.97 -0.53
CA ALA A 353 -42.21 56.31 -0.33
C ALA A 353 -42.99 56.96 0.81
N PHE A 354 -42.33 57.39 1.89
CA PHE A 354 -42.92 58.15 3.00
C PHE A 354 -43.34 59.58 2.58
N LEU A 355 -42.60 60.21 1.67
CA LEU A 355 -42.88 61.54 1.14
C LEU A 355 -43.96 61.50 0.05
N VAL A 356 -44.01 60.46 -0.78
CA VAL A 356 -45.12 60.14 -1.69
C VAL A 356 -46.37 59.79 -0.88
N TYR A 357 -46.23 59.04 0.22
CA TYR A 357 -47.28 58.80 1.22
C TYR A 357 -47.80 60.12 1.83
N ARG A 358 -46.94 61.10 2.09
CA ARG A 358 -47.37 62.46 2.51
C ARG A 358 -48.00 63.28 1.39
N LYS A 359 -47.59 63.11 0.13
CA LYS A 359 -47.99 63.97 -0.99
C LYS A 359 -49.19 63.46 -1.78
N MET A 360 -49.56 62.18 -1.66
CA MET A 360 -50.79 61.61 -2.23
C MET A 360 -52.04 61.91 -1.39
N HIS A 361 -52.06 63.03 -0.66
CA HIS A 361 -53.22 63.51 0.11
C HIS A 361 -54.20 64.34 -0.74
N GLU A 362 -54.08 64.38 -2.06
CA GLU A 362 -55.07 65.09 -2.88
C GLU A 362 -55.10 64.54 -4.30
N VAL A 363 -56.27 64.00 -4.68
CA VAL A 363 -56.90 63.97 -6.02
C VAL A 363 -57.71 62.67 -6.19
N GLN A 364 -59.00 62.86 -6.49
CA GLN A 364 -59.99 61.81 -6.75
C GLN A 364 -59.82 61.21 -8.15
N ALA A 365 -60.03 59.89 -8.27
CA ALA A 365 -60.53 59.29 -9.50
C ALA A 365 -61.26 57.96 -9.20
N LYS A 366 -62.45 57.79 -9.78
CA LYS A 366 -63.27 56.57 -9.69
C LYS A 366 -63.11 55.70 -10.95
N SER A 367 -63.34 54.40 -10.71
CA SER A 367 -63.82 53.35 -11.64
C SER A 367 -62.83 52.67 -12.59
N LEU A 368 -62.24 51.54 -12.15
CA LEU A 368 -61.91 50.38 -13.02
C LEU A 368 -61.56 49.09 -12.23
N ALA A 369 -62.25 48.77 -11.13
CA ALA A 369 -61.82 47.67 -10.25
C ALA A 369 -62.34 46.27 -10.63
N LEU A 370 -63.50 46.18 -11.30
CA LEU A 370 -64.15 44.87 -11.49
C LEU A 370 -63.63 44.05 -12.68
N ARG A 371 -62.94 44.66 -13.65
CA ARG A 371 -62.40 43.93 -14.83
C ARG A 371 -61.00 43.33 -14.60
N LEU A 372 -60.19 43.88 -13.70
CA LEU A 372 -58.81 43.43 -13.49
C LEU A 372 -58.71 42.13 -12.67
N ILE A 373 -59.64 41.87 -11.77
CA ILE A 373 -59.61 40.70 -10.87
C ILE A 373 -60.02 39.41 -11.61
N ALA A 374 -60.98 39.49 -12.53
CA ALA A 374 -61.38 38.35 -13.37
C ALA A 374 -60.31 37.96 -14.42
N LEU A 375 -59.43 38.89 -14.78
CA LEU A 375 -58.36 38.69 -15.77
C LEU A 375 -57.08 38.05 -15.20
N GLN A 376 -56.90 38.00 -13.87
CA GLN A 376 -55.66 37.53 -13.24
C GLN A 376 -55.73 36.15 -12.57
N GLY A 377 -56.92 35.58 -12.36
CA GLY A 377 -57.08 34.20 -11.87
C GLY A 377 -56.39 33.15 -12.75
N PRO A 378 -56.49 33.21 -14.09
CA PRO A 378 -55.78 32.28 -14.99
C PRO A 378 -54.26 32.41 -14.91
N VAL A 379 -53.72 33.62 -14.66
CA VAL A 379 -52.28 33.86 -14.54
C VAL A 379 -51.72 33.20 -13.29
N LEU A 380 -52.44 33.22 -12.17
CA LEU A 380 -52.05 32.55 -10.93
C LEU A 380 -52.13 31.01 -11.04
N LEU A 381 -53.10 30.49 -11.80
CA LEU A 381 -53.16 29.06 -12.09
C LEU A 381 -51.99 28.63 -13.01
N GLN A 382 -51.67 29.44 -14.00
CA GLN A 382 -50.52 29.22 -14.90
C GLN A 382 -49.18 29.29 -14.14
N THR A 383 -49.01 30.18 -13.16
CA THR A 383 -47.77 30.23 -12.35
C THR A 383 -47.65 29.03 -11.40
N ALA A 384 -48.76 28.54 -10.83
CA ALA A 384 -48.76 27.32 -10.04
C ALA A 384 -48.46 26.07 -10.90
N GLN A 385 -49.00 26.00 -12.12
CA GLN A 385 -48.67 24.94 -13.08
C GLN A 385 -47.21 25.01 -13.55
N LEU A 386 -46.69 26.21 -13.80
CA LEU A 386 -45.28 26.45 -14.14
C LEU A 386 -44.33 26.01 -13.02
N TRP A 387 -44.71 26.15 -11.75
CA TRP A 387 -43.95 25.63 -10.60
C TRP A 387 -43.83 24.10 -10.62
N GLY A 388 -44.89 23.37 -10.99
CA GLY A 388 -44.85 21.92 -11.17
C GLY A 388 -43.88 21.49 -12.29
N VAL A 389 -43.78 22.28 -13.36
CA VAL A 389 -42.87 22.02 -14.48
C VAL A 389 -41.42 22.39 -14.12
N LEU A 390 -41.20 23.56 -13.52
CA LEU A 390 -39.86 24.05 -13.11
C LEU A 390 -39.24 23.18 -12.01
N SER A 391 -40.04 22.70 -11.06
CA SER A 391 -39.55 21.78 -10.00
C SER A 391 -39.15 20.41 -10.56
N ARG A 392 -39.83 19.92 -11.60
CA ARG A 392 -39.42 18.70 -12.32
C ARG A 392 -38.17 18.92 -13.17
N LEU A 393 -38.06 20.05 -13.88
CA LEU A 393 -36.86 20.42 -14.64
C LEU A 393 -35.63 20.62 -13.74
N GLY A 394 -35.80 21.16 -12.54
CA GLY A 394 -34.72 21.29 -11.55
C GLY A 394 -34.13 19.96 -11.07
N ARG A 395 -34.88 18.86 -11.22
CA ARG A 395 -34.43 17.48 -10.92
C ARG A 395 -33.82 16.75 -12.13
N ALA A 396 -33.89 17.33 -13.34
CA ALA A 396 -33.32 16.73 -14.55
C ALA A 396 -31.78 16.87 -14.60
N PRO A 397 -31.06 15.89 -15.17
CA PRO A 397 -29.59 15.88 -15.28
C PRO A 397 -29.03 17.03 -16.14
N SER A 398 -27.77 17.40 -15.87
CA SER A 398 -27.10 18.61 -16.36
C SER A 398 -26.96 18.71 -17.89
N THR A 399 -26.91 17.60 -18.61
CA THR A 399 -26.71 17.55 -20.07
C THR A 399 -27.86 18.14 -20.89
N GLN A 400 -29.07 18.26 -20.33
CA GLN A 400 -30.23 18.88 -20.99
C GLN A 400 -30.45 20.37 -20.63
N ARG A 401 -29.64 20.96 -19.73
CA ARG A 401 -29.86 22.31 -19.20
C ARG A 401 -29.34 23.46 -20.07
N GLN A 402 -28.57 23.18 -21.12
CA GLN A 402 -27.72 24.20 -21.76
C GLN A 402 -28.42 25.22 -22.66
N VAL A 403 -29.70 25.06 -23.03
CA VAL A 403 -30.29 25.90 -24.10
C VAL A 403 -31.36 26.90 -23.63
N GLU A 404 -32.04 26.72 -22.50
CA GLU A 404 -33.26 27.53 -22.20
C GLU A 404 -33.34 28.24 -20.84
N ILE A 405 -32.34 28.12 -19.96
CA ILE A 405 -32.44 28.62 -18.56
C ILE A 405 -32.06 30.11 -18.30
N PRO A 406 -31.20 30.81 -19.07
CA PRO A 406 -30.69 32.12 -18.62
C PRO A 406 -31.76 33.21 -18.53
N TYR A 407 -32.85 33.11 -19.31
CA TYR A 407 -33.97 34.05 -19.26
C TYR A 407 -34.86 33.87 -18.03
N LEU A 408 -35.03 32.63 -17.55
CA LEU A 408 -35.83 32.33 -16.36
C LEU A 408 -35.11 32.71 -15.06
N GLU A 409 -33.80 32.57 -15.00
CA GLU A 409 -33.00 32.99 -13.84
C GLU A 409 -32.98 34.52 -13.65
N GLY A 410 -32.99 35.30 -14.73
CA GLY A 410 -33.04 36.77 -14.66
C GLY A 410 -34.36 37.34 -14.12
N LEU A 411 -35.47 36.59 -14.25
CA LEU A 411 -36.78 36.99 -13.77
C LEU A 411 -37.02 36.68 -12.28
N GLN A 412 -36.14 35.88 -11.64
CA GLN A 412 -36.37 35.33 -10.31
C GLN A 412 -35.76 36.13 -9.15
N LEU A 413 -35.02 37.23 -9.42
CA LEU A 413 -34.38 38.08 -8.39
C LEU A 413 -33.83 37.24 -7.22
N THR A 414 -32.99 36.25 -7.53
CA THR A 414 -32.53 35.31 -6.52
C THR A 414 -31.50 35.99 -5.61
N ALA A 415 -31.49 35.63 -4.32
CA ALA A 415 -30.50 36.16 -3.38
C ALA A 415 -29.06 35.88 -3.82
N THR A 416 -28.83 34.82 -4.60
CA THR A 416 -27.53 34.51 -5.22
C THR A 416 -27.13 35.55 -6.26
N GLN A 417 -28.05 36.05 -7.09
CA GLN A 417 -27.75 37.13 -8.04
C GLN A 417 -27.50 38.46 -7.33
N LEU A 418 -28.26 38.75 -6.26
CA LEU A 418 -28.02 39.95 -5.45
C LEU A 418 -26.67 39.88 -4.71
N GLN A 419 -26.33 38.73 -4.15
CA GLN A 419 -25.05 38.46 -3.50
C GLN A 419 -23.88 38.65 -4.48
N ASN A 420 -24.05 38.14 -5.70
CA ASN A 420 -23.05 38.25 -6.77
C ASN A 420 -22.97 39.69 -7.33
N SER A 421 -24.08 40.43 -7.40
CA SER A 421 -24.10 41.82 -7.86
C SER A 421 -23.48 42.79 -6.84
N LEU A 422 -23.58 42.49 -5.54
CA LEU A 422 -23.09 43.34 -4.46
C LEU A 422 -21.71 42.92 -3.92
N ASN A 423 -21.07 41.90 -4.50
CA ASN A 423 -19.77 41.36 -4.07
C ASN A 423 -19.68 41.10 -2.55
N LEU A 424 -20.79 40.66 -1.94
CA LEU A 424 -20.90 40.52 -0.49
C LEU A 424 -19.89 39.53 0.11
N GLN A 425 -19.50 38.50 -0.67
CA GLN A 425 -18.50 37.50 -0.26
C GLN A 425 -17.07 38.06 -0.14
N CYS A 426 -16.80 39.25 -0.72
CA CYS A 426 -15.48 39.88 -0.65
C CYS A 426 -15.28 40.73 0.60
N ASN A 427 -16.37 41.25 1.16
CA ASN A 427 -16.33 42.18 2.30
C ASN A 427 -16.53 41.50 3.65
N PHE A 428 -17.08 40.28 3.65
CA PHE A 428 -17.42 39.53 4.85
C PHE A 428 -17.01 38.07 4.68
N HIS A 429 -16.83 37.33 5.78
CA HIS A 429 -16.52 35.91 5.74
C HIS A 429 -17.50 35.14 4.86
N ALA A 430 -16.96 34.33 3.94
CA ALA A 430 -17.73 33.66 2.89
C ALA A 430 -18.83 32.76 3.47
N ASP A 431 -18.54 32.08 4.58
CA ASP A 431 -19.48 31.20 5.29
C ASP A 431 -20.67 31.98 5.89
N THR A 432 -20.40 33.12 6.53
CA THR A 432 -21.44 33.93 7.18
C THR A 432 -22.42 34.48 6.15
N ILE A 433 -21.92 35.01 5.03
CA ILE A 433 -22.78 35.56 3.99
C ILE A 433 -23.59 34.47 3.29
N ARG A 434 -23.01 33.28 3.03
CA ARG A 434 -23.77 32.16 2.45
C ARG A 434 -24.85 31.66 3.39
N THR A 435 -24.53 31.54 4.67
CA THR A 435 -25.52 31.12 5.68
C THR A 435 -26.66 32.13 5.76
N LEU A 436 -26.31 33.42 5.84
CA LEU A 436 -27.29 34.50 5.88
C LEU A 436 -28.11 34.54 4.59
N SER A 437 -27.50 34.46 3.40
CA SER A 437 -28.21 34.54 2.13
C SER A 437 -29.12 33.33 1.91
N ALA A 438 -28.66 32.12 2.24
CA ALA A 438 -29.45 30.90 2.11
C ALA A 438 -30.66 30.86 3.06
N LEU A 439 -30.54 31.39 4.29
CA LEU A 439 -31.65 31.44 5.24
C LEU A 439 -32.60 32.62 5.00
N THR A 440 -32.07 33.78 4.59
CA THR A 440 -32.89 34.98 4.35
C THR A 440 -33.63 34.92 3.02
N SER A 441 -33.05 34.33 1.98
CA SER A 441 -33.68 34.24 0.64
C SER A 441 -35.12 33.67 0.66
N PRO A 442 -35.43 32.57 1.38
CA PRO A 442 -36.80 32.07 1.48
C PRO A 442 -37.70 32.91 2.40
N LEU A 443 -37.13 33.72 3.31
CA LEU A 443 -37.89 34.50 4.28
C LEU A 443 -38.23 35.91 3.77
N VAL A 444 -37.40 36.52 2.92
CA VAL A 444 -37.59 37.90 2.44
C VAL A 444 -38.98 38.13 1.81
N PRO A 445 -39.49 37.28 0.90
CA PRO A 445 -40.82 37.49 0.35
C PRO A 445 -41.93 37.30 1.39
N LEU A 446 -41.73 36.41 2.39
CA LEU A 446 -42.68 36.21 3.48
C LEU A 446 -42.74 37.43 4.40
N VAL A 447 -41.58 38.03 4.73
CA VAL A 447 -41.50 39.26 5.52
C VAL A 447 -42.12 40.43 4.76
N LEU A 448 -41.84 40.58 3.47
CA LEU A 448 -42.47 41.62 2.64
C LEU A 448 -44.00 41.45 2.59
N LEU A 449 -44.49 40.22 2.48
CA LEU A 449 -45.92 39.92 2.54
C LEU A 449 -46.52 40.27 3.91
N ALA A 450 -45.85 39.90 5.01
CA ALA A 450 -46.28 40.26 6.35
C ALA A 450 -46.31 41.78 6.57
N CYS A 451 -45.31 42.52 6.06
CA CYS A 451 -45.29 43.98 6.08
C CYS A 451 -46.46 44.56 5.25
N CYS A 452 -46.73 44.05 4.06
CA CYS A 452 -47.88 44.48 3.25
C CYS A 452 -49.21 44.21 3.97
N ALA A 453 -49.36 43.06 4.63
CA ALA A 453 -50.56 42.71 5.41
C ALA A 453 -50.70 43.57 6.68
N ALA A 454 -49.60 43.86 7.38
CA ALA A 454 -49.61 44.72 8.57
C ALA A 454 -49.93 46.19 8.24
N LEU A 455 -49.63 46.64 7.02
CA LEU A 455 -50.00 47.97 6.53
C LEU A 455 -51.46 48.05 6.04
N GLU A 456 -52.12 46.91 5.78
CA GLU A 456 -53.52 46.82 5.35
C GLU A 456 -54.53 47.48 6.32
N PRO A 457 -54.45 47.30 7.66
CA PRO A 457 -55.33 47.97 8.62
C PRO A 457 -55.05 49.48 8.74
N PHE A 458 -53.81 49.93 8.58
CA PHE A 458 -53.48 51.37 8.59
C PHE A 458 -54.03 52.09 7.34
N GLN A 459 -54.16 51.38 6.22
CA GLN A 459 -54.82 51.90 5.02
C GLN A 459 -56.35 51.95 5.15
N ALA A 460 -56.96 51.24 6.12
CA ALA A 460 -58.42 51.25 6.35
C ALA A 460 -58.93 52.64 6.74
N GLY A 461 -58.11 53.43 7.44
CA GLY A 461 -58.42 54.83 7.79
C GLY A 461 -58.33 55.84 6.63
N LEU A 462 -57.85 55.44 5.45
CA LEU A 462 -57.50 56.33 4.32
C LEU A 462 -58.47 56.25 3.11
N GLY A 463 -59.61 55.56 3.21
CA GLY A 463 -60.61 55.50 2.13
C GLY A 463 -60.20 54.76 0.84
N VAL A 464 -59.02 54.13 0.83
CA VAL A 464 -58.51 53.32 -0.29
C VAL A 464 -59.41 52.09 -0.50
N SER A 465 -59.86 51.83 -1.73
CA SER A 465 -60.74 50.68 -2.02
C SER A 465 -60.05 49.34 -1.72
N LEU A 466 -60.78 48.34 -1.22
CA LEU A 466 -60.29 46.99 -0.91
C LEU A 466 -59.55 46.35 -2.11
N ALA A 467 -59.94 46.71 -3.34
CA ALA A 467 -59.40 46.16 -4.59
C ALA A 467 -57.97 46.64 -4.90
N GLU A 468 -57.59 47.88 -4.59
CA GLU A 468 -56.22 48.38 -4.81
C GLU A 468 -55.22 47.78 -3.81
N ARG A 469 -55.68 47.52 -2.57
CA ARG A 469 -54.88 46.89 -1.51
C ARG A 469 -54.49 45.46 -1.86
N VAL A 470 -55.47 44.70 -2.37
CA VAL A 470 -55.25 43.35 -2.88
C VAL A 470 -54.33 43.39 -4.11
N SER A 471 -54.47 44.39 -5.01
CA SER A 471 -53.66 44.45 -6.23
C SER A 471 -52.15 44.62 -5.98
N MET A 472 -51.73 45.45 -5.02
CA MET A 472 -50.29 45.65 -4.76
C MET A 472 -49.66 44.45 -4.06
N ALA A 473 -50.34 43.87 -3.06
CA ALA A 473 -49.89 42.63 -2.42
C ALA A 473 -49.82 41.47 -3.43
N LEU A 474 -50.82 41.33 -4.31
CA LEU A 474 -50.87 40.30 -5.34
C LEU A 474 -49.74 40.47 -6.39
N LYS A 475 -49.48 41.70 -6.85
CA LYS A 475 -48.39 42.00 -7.79
C LYS A 475 -47.02 41.68 -7.19
N THR A 476 -46.77 42.14 -5.96
CA THR A 476 -45.52 41.87 -5.24
C THR A 476 -45.34 40.37 -4.98
N LEU A 477 -46.43 39.67 -4.66
CA LEU A 477 -46.42 38.22 -4.50
C LEU A 477 -46.03 37.51 -5.80
N THR A 478 -46.65 37.84 -6.95
CA THR A 478 -46.34 37.18 -8.22
C THR A 478 -44.88 37.32 -8.66
N PHE A 479 -44.22 38.45 -8.36
CA PHE A 479 -42.81 38.65 -8.71
C PHE A 479 -41.83 37.92 -7.77
N LEU A 480 -42.14 37.84 -6.47
CA LEU A 480 -41.19 37.31 -5.47
C LEU A 480 -41.48 35.86 -5.04
N PHE A 481 -42.68 35.34 -5.33
CA PHE A 481 -43.10 33.99 -4.97
C PHE A 481 -42.23 32.92 -5.63
N ILE A 482 -41.94 33.07 -6.93
CA ILE A 482 -41.14 32.08 -7.68
C ILE A 482 -39.71 32.03 -7.13
N GLY A 483 -39.10 33.19 -6.85
CA GLY A 483 -37.77 33.29 -6.27
C GLY A 483 -37.70 32.68 -4.86
N GLY A 484 -38.68 33.00 -4.00
CA GLY A 484 -38.75 32.47 -2.63
C GLY A 484 -39.00 30.96 -2.56
N ALA A 485 -39.92 30.44 -3.38
CA ALA A 485 -40.20 29.01 -3.46
C ALA A 485 -39.02 28.22 -4.05
N SER A 486 -38.35 28.78 -5.08
CA SER A 486 -37.13 28.21 -5.66
C SER A 486 -35.99 28.14 -4.63
N ALA A 487 -35.76 29.24 -3.89
CA ALA A 487 -34.78 29.28 -2.81
C ALA A 487 -35.06 28.26 -1.70
N THR A 488 -36.33 28.10 -1.33
CA THR A 488 -36.78 27.08 -0.35
C THR A 488 -36.49 25.66 -0.84
N ALA A 489 -36.78 25.36 -2.11
CA ALA A 489 -36.48 24.07 -2.70
C ALA A 489 -34.97 23.80 -2.78
N GLN A 490 -34.17 24.81 -3.10
CA GLN A 490 -32.71 24.70 -3.11
C GLN A 490 -32.14 24.45 -1.71
N LEU A 491 -32.67 25.13 -0.70
CA LEU A 491 -32.28 24.98 0.71
C LEU A 491 -32.44 23.54 1.20
N LEU A 492 -33.55 22.89 0.84
CA LEU A 492 -33.84 21.51 1.21
C LEU A 492 -33.20 20.48 0.27
N SER A 493 -32.64 20.90 -0.87
CA SER A 493 -32.09 19.98 -1.87
C SER A 493 -30.70 19.44 -1.50
N CYS A 494 -30.51 18.16 -1.78
CA CYS A 494 -29.27 17.44 -1.56
C CYS A 494 -28.51 17.19 -2.86
N GLN A 495 -27.19 17.30 -2.78
CA GLN A 495 -26.27 16.79 -3.77
C GLN A 495 -25.85 15.38 -3.35
N SER A 496 -26.45 14.38 -4.00
CA SER A 496 -26.22 12.96 -3.71
C SER A 496 -25.28 12.28 -4.69
N THR A 497 -24.86 12.97 -5.76
CA THR A 497 -23.99 12.43 -6.78
C THR A 497 -22.78 13.33 -7.06
N ASP A 498 -21.71 12.74 -7.56
CA ASP A 498 -20.50 13.46 -7.98
C ASP A 498 -20.62 14.02 -9.42
N GLY A 499 -19.50 14.46 -10.00
CA GLY A 499 -19.45 14.99 -11.37
C GLY A 499 -19.71 13.95 -12.48
N ASP A 500 -19.53 12.65 -12.21
CA ASP A 500 -19.82 11.55 -13.14
C ASP A 500 -21.20 10.93 -12.91
N GLY A 501 -21.91 11.37 -11.87
CA GLY A 501 -23.22 10.84 -11.50
C GLY A 501 -23.16 9.65 -10.56
N GLU A 502 -21.98 9.32 -10.02
CA GLU A 502 -21.83 8.29 -9.00
C GLU A 502 -22.37 8.75 -7.66
N SER A 503 -22.89 7.84 -6.85
CA SER A 503 -23.46 8.18 -5.54
C SER A 503 -22.38 8.58 -4.54
N LEU A 504 -22.61 9.69 -3.82
CA LEU A 504 -21.78 10.13 -2.70
C LEU A 504 -22.11 9.40 -1.38
N GLY A 505 -23.18 8.61 -1.33
CA GLY A 505 -23.62 7.92 -0.10
C GLY A 505 -23.76 8.89 1.08
N ASP A 506 -23.07 8.58 2.19
CA ASP A 506 -23.07 9.37 3.42
C ASP A 506 -22.39 10.75 3.28
N PHE A 507 -21.64 10.96 2.20
CA PHE A 507 -21.00 12.23 1.86
C PHE A 507 -21.91 13.19 1.09
N ALA A 508 -23.16 12.80 0.85
CA ALA A 508 -24.14 13.69 0.27
C ALA A 508 -24.29 14.97 1.10
N PHE A 509 -24.21 16.13 0.46
CA PHE A 509 -24.23 17.43 1.13
C PHE A 509 -25.34 18.34 0.59
N ARG A 510 -25.78 19.31 1.40
CA ARG A 510 -26.84 20.26 0.99
C ARG A 510 -26.30 21.23 -0.06
N LYS A 511 -27.05 21.48 -1.14
CA LYS A 511 -26.57 22.35 -2.24
C LYS A 511 -26.28 23.78 -1.79
N SER A 512 -27.14 24.33 -0.92
CA SER A 512 -26.97 25.67 -0.34
C SER A 512 -26.01 25.69 0.86
N PHE A 513 -25.72 24.53 1.45
CA PHE A 513 -24.89 24.37 2.65
C PHE A 513 -23.94 23.18 2.49
N GLN A 514 -22.88 23.35 1.71
CA GLN A 514 -21.98 22.26 1.33
C GLN A 514 -21.21 21.65 2.51
N LYS A 515 -21.15 22.33 3.67
CA LYS A 515 -20.58 21.81 4.91
C LYS A 515 -21.54 20.88 5.68
N LEU A 516 -22.84 20.98 5.44
CA LEU A 516 -23.84 20.16 6.10
C LEU A 516 -24.13 18.93 5.26
N ARG A 517 -23.91 17.75 5.85
CA ARG A 517 -24.31 16.48 5.25
C ARG A 517 -25.84 16.40 5.25
N CYS A 518 -26.38 15.70 4.26
CA CYS A 518 -27.83 15.58 4.11
C CYS A 518 -28.50 14.75 5.21
N ASN A 519 -27.76 13.81 5.80
CA ASN A 519 -28.25 12.92 6.86
C ASN A 519 -27.86 13.41 8.27
N ASP A 520 -27.24 14.59 8.38
CA ASP A 520 -26.73 15.08 9.67
C ASP A 520 -27.80 15.88 10.43
N SER A 521 -28.05 15.47 11.68
CA SER A 521 -28.98 16.10 12.63
C SER A 521 -28.57 17.52 13.04
N SER A 522 -27.30 17.90 12.83
CA SER A 522 -26.81 19.26 13.09
C SER A 522 -27.50 20.33 12.21
N GLY A 523 -28.13 19.92 11.11
CA GLY A 523 -28.90 20.77 10.21
C GLY A 523 -30.31 21.16 10.67
N LEU A 524 -30.73 20.75 11.87
CA LEU A 524 -32.12 20.92 12.36
C LEU A 524 -32.66 22.35 12.17
N GLY A 525 -31.84 23.37 12.42
CA GLY A 525 -32.25 24.77 12.23
C GLY A 525 -32.53 25.14 10.77
N VAL A 526 -31.72 24.61 9.84
CA VAL A 526 -31.89 24.83 8.40
C VAL A 526 -33.15 24.12 7.90
N ASP A 527 -33.38 22.90 8.37
CA ASP A 527 -34.58 22.13 8.02
C ASP A 527 -35.85 22.80 8.56
N VAL A 528 -35.85 23.31 9.80
CA VAL A 528 -37.00 24.06 10.35
C VAL A 528 -37.30 25.29 9.50
N VAL A 529 -36.30 26.07 9.10
CA VAL A 529 -36.49 27.23 8.22
C VAL A 529 -37.00 26.80 6.83
N GLY A 530 -36.42 25.75 6.24
CA GLY A 530 -36.83 25.24 4.94
C GLY A 530 -38.26 24.70 4.93
N TYR A 531 -38.63 23.85 5.88
CA TYR A 531 -39.98 23.28 5.97
C TYR A 531 -41.03 24.33 6.36
N SER A 532 -40.70 25.27 7.26
CA SER A 532 -41.61 26.36 7.61
C SER A 532 -41.85 27.30 6.43
N ALA A 533 -40.81 27.66 5.67
CA ALA A 533 -40.96 28.40 4.43
C ALA A 533 -41.76 27.60 3.39
N ALA A 534 -41.50 26.30 3.24
CA ALA A 534 -42.22 25.43 2.31
C ALA A 534 -43.71 25.36 2.66
N ALA A 535 -44.06 25.25 3.95
CA ALA A 535 -45.44 25.30 4.43
C ALA A 535 -46.06 26.68 4.17
N ALA A 536 -45.32 27.78 4.37
CA ALA A 536 -45.82 29.12 4.08
C ALA A 536 -46.12 29.32 2.58
N TYR A 537 -45.20 28.89 1.70
CA TYR A 537 -45.39 28.98 0.25
C TYR A 537 -46.46 28.01 -0.29
N GLY A 538 -46.53 26.80 0.26
CA GLY A 538 -47.43 25.75 -0.22
C GLY A 538 -48.86 25.79 0.37
N ILE A 539 -49.03 26.37 1.57
CA ILE A 539 -50.31 26.35 2.30
C ILE A 539 -50.78 27.77 2.61
N LEU A 540 -49.98 28.56 3.33
CA LEU A 540 -50.43 29.86 3.82
C LEU A 540 -50.73 30.84 2.68
N ILE A 541 -49.80 30.99 1.74
CA ILE A 541 -49.96 31.92 0.62
C ILE A 541 -51.18 31.58 -0.25
N PRO A 542 -51.40 30.32 -0.70
CA PRO A 542 -52.62 29.95 -1.41
C PRO A 542 -53.91 30.24 -0.63
N LEU A 543 -53.94 30.01 0.69
CA LEU A 543 -55.11 30.30 1.53
C LEU A 543 -55.43 31.81 1.57
N PHE A 544 -54.41 32.67 1.57
CA PHE A 544 -54.60 34.13 1.46
C PHE A 544 -55.12 34.58 0.09
N LEU A 545 -54.95 33.77 -0.95
CA LEU A 545 -55.33 34.09 -2.33
C LEU A 545 -56.73 33.61 -2.74
N VAL A 546 -57.33 32.65 -2.02
CA VAL A 546 -58.67 32.14 -2.35
C VAL A 546 -59.74 33.11 -1.78
N PRO A 547 -60.48 33.84 -2.63
CA PRO A 547 -61.51 34.76 -2.17
C PRO A 547 -62.74 33.96 -1.74
N GLY A 548 -62.88 33.72 -0.44
CA GLY A 548 -64.01 32.98 0.14
C GLY A 548 -63.77 32.41 1.55
N LEU A 549 -62.53 32.43 2.04
CA LEU A 549 -62.16 31.96 3.39
C LEU A 549 -61.90 33.08 4.41
N ARG A 550 -62.20 34.34 4.07
CA ARG A 550 -62.28 35.42 5.06
C ARG A 550 -63.63 35.27 5.79
N VAL A 551 -63.61 34.55 6.92
CA VAL A 551 -64.72 34.56 7.90
C VAL A 551 -64.77 35.92 8.59
#